data_AF-A0A7C6ZXJ4-F1
#
_entry.id   AF-A0A7C6ZXJ4-F1
#
_cell.length_a   1.000
_cell.length_b   1.000
_cell.length_c   1.000
_cell.angle_alpha   90.00
_cell.angle_beta   90.00
_cell.angle_gamma   90.00
#
_symmetry.space_group_name_H-M   'P 1'
#
loop_
_entity.id
_entity.type
_entity.pdbx_description
1 polymer ?
#
loop_
_entity_poly.entity_id
_entity_poly.type
_entity_poly.pdbx_seq_one_letter_code
_entity_poly.pdbx_strand_id
1 'polypeptide(L)'
;MTGDTCRVELSGISLVQAQDGNIPRYEIRDKEKLIQITIPGKVNGITDGFLTGNSIIYGALINYNSKQNNTVIRIPYNDTISLTHSVSGGSSVFLLKKGTAQVPATSPVPSSTPVATPKPSSSATPTPSPSKSPTSSATPSTSPKTSGDIRNVKTGTGDGKTALKIVGSGIVGKFNAYKDKITVDNSLKDSVTFIIPAAVADLGNGTLLVNDSLIKTVTTITTSKNTYLTIEKSNPNSEFDITAGSGPDELYVSVSSAITSSKIVVIDPGHGGSDPGAVINGYNEKKYNLDIAL
;
A
#
# COMPACT_ATOMS: atom_id res chain seq x y z
N MET A 1 23.06 13.50 9.40
CA MET A 1 23.09 14.22 8.11
C MET A 1 24.53 14.53 7.80
N THR A 2 24.97 14.24 6.57
CA THR A 2 26.32 14.60 6.09
C THR A 2 26.11 15.38 4.79
N GLY A 3 25.88 16.70 4.88
CA GLY A 3 25.61 17.59 3.73
C GLY A 3 24.23 17.41 3.07
N ASP A 4 24.10 17.84 1.80
CA ASP A 4 22.89 17.82 0.94
C ASP A 4 22.42 16.41 0.52
N THR A 5 22.74 15.41 1.33
CA THR A 5 22.53 13.99 1.03
C THR A 5 21.70 13.35 2.12
N CYS A 6 20.55 12.80 1.75
CA CYS A 6 19.76 11.95 2.63
C CYS A 6 20.25 10.52 2.51
N ARG A 7 20.56 9.90 3.65
CA ARG A 7 20.94 8.48 3.73
C ARG A 7 19.77 7.68 4.29
N VAL A 8 19.32 6.68 3.54
CA VAL A 8 18.36 5.67 4.01
C VAL A 8 19.11 4.35 4.09
N GLU A 9 19.10 3.71 5.25
CA GLU A 9 19.73 2.40 5.46
C GLU A 9 18.68 1.38 5.90
N LEU A 10 18.72 0.20 5.28
CA LEU A 10 18.03 -0.98 5.76
C LEU A 10 19.07 -1.93 6.33
N SER A 11 19.30 -1.83 7.63
CA SER A 11 20.31 -2.61 8.34
C SER A 11 19.96 -4.10 8.30
N GLY A 12 20.89 -4.92 7.83
CA GLY A 12 20.74 -6.37 7.69
C GLY A 12 19.87 -6.82 6.52
N ILE A 13 19.44 -5.90 5.63
CA ILE A 13 18.61 -6.24 4.46
C ILE A 13 19.33 -5.85 3.17
N SER A 14 19.69 -6.86 2.37
CA SER A 14 20.28 -6.67 1.03
C SER A 14 19.17 -6.65 -0.01
N LEU A 15 19.06 -5.55 -0.75
CA LEU A 15 18.06 -5.33 -1.77
C LEU A 15 18.69 -5.46 -3.16
N VAL A 16 17.89 -5.95 -4.11
CA VAL A 16 18.22 -5.94 -5.54
C VAL A 16 17.30 -4.97 -6.26
N GLN A 17 17.78 -4.26 -7.28
CA GLN A 17 16.90 -3.45 -8.11
C GLN A 17 16.10 -4.37 -9.04
N ALA A 18 14.80 -4.50 -8.80
CA ALA A 18 13.91 -5.35 -9.58
C ALA A 18 12.46 -4.90 -9.41
N GLN A 19 11.66 -5.05 -10.47
CA GLN A 19 10.22 -4.75 -10.45
C GLN A 19 9.44 -5.90 -9.81
N ASP A 20 9.82 -7.14 -10.13
CA ASP A 20 9.14 -8.36 -9.68
C ASP A 20 10.10 -9.34 -8.98
N GLY A 21 9.51 -10.35 -8.34
CA GLY A 21 10.23 -11.47 -7.72
C GLY A 21 10.07 -11.54 -6.20
N ASN A 22 10.25 -12.74 -5.66
CA ASN A 22 10.12 -13.03 -4.22
C ASN A 22 11.45 -12.88 -3.48
N ILE A 23 12.14 -11.76 -3.71
CA ILE A 23 13.38 -11.38 -3.04
C ILE A 23 13.25 -9.96 -2.50
N PRO A 24 14.01 -9.57 -1.45
CA PRO A 24 14.07 -8.18 -1.03
C PRO A 24 14.55 -7.32 -2.20
N ARG A 25 13.71 -6.38 -2.62
CA ARG A 25 13.94 -5.59 -3.83
C ARG A 25 13.51 -4.15 -3.69
N TYR A 26 13.99 -3.32 -4.59
CA TYR A 26 13.48 -1.97 -4.78
C TYR A 26 13.27 -1.65 -6.25
N GLU A 27 12.32 -0.75 -6.48
CA GLU A 27 12.00 -0.16 -7.77
C GLU A 27 11.91 1.37 -7.64
N ILE A 28 12.28 2.06 -8.71
CA ILE A 28 12.13 3.51 -8.82
C ILE A 28 10.91 3.76 -9.71
N ARG A 29 9.84 4.28 -9.11
CA ARG A 29 8.59 4.61 -9.79
C ARG A 29 8.58 6.10 -10.12
N ASP A 30 9.31 6.45 -11.18
CA ASP A 30 9.56 7.84 -11.58
C ASP A 30 8.29 8.62 -11.95
N LYS A 31 7.27 7.93 -12.48
CA LYS A 31 5.97 8.53 -12.82
C LYS A 31 5.21 8.93 -11.56
N GLU A 32 5.25 8.08 -10.54
CA GLU A 32 4.62 8.28 -9.24
C GLU A 32 5.50 9.07 -8.25
N LYS A 33 6.76 9.36 -8.59
CA LYS A 33 7.77 10.00 -7.72
C LYS A 33 7.95 9.29 -6.38
N LEU A 34 8.08 7.96 -6.49
CA LEU A 34 8.09 7.05 -5.36
C LEU A 34 9.21 6.02 -5.50
N ILE A 35 10.00 5.81 -4.45
CA ILE A 35 10.84 4.59 -4.36
C ILE A 35 10.01 3.58 -3.59
N GLN A 36 9.80 2.41 -4.19
CA GLN A 36 9.10 1.31 -3.53
C GLN A 36 10.11 0.21 -3.22
N ILE A 37 10.17 -0.18 -1.95
CA ILE A 37 10.96 -1.31 -1.46
C ILE A 37 9.96 -2.39 -1.06
N THR A 38 10.17 -3.61 -1.55
CA THR A 38 9.35 -4.78 -1.20
C THR A 38 10.24 -5.84 -0.57
N ILE A 39 9.90 -6.28 0.64
CA ILE A 39 10.64 -7.27 1.40
C ILE A 39 9.69 -8.44 1.69
N PRO A 40 10.00 -9.68 1.26
CA PRO A 40 9.22 -10.85 1.65
C PRO A 40 9.22 -11.04 3.18
N GLY A 41 8.05 -11.36 3.73
CA GLY A 41 7.83 -11.49 5.16
C GLY A 41 7.56 -10.17 5.90
N LYS A 42 7.23 -10.30 7.18
CA LYS A 42 7.14 -9.16 8.10
C LYS A 42 8.54 -8.79 8.60
N VAL A 43 8.91 -7.52 8.46
CA VAL A 43 10.17 -7.02 9.02
C VAL A 43 9.99 -6.68 10.51
N ASN A 44 10.75 -7.35 11.37
CA ASN A 44 10.75 -7.07 12.81
C ASN A 44 11.48 -5.76 13.13
N GLY A 45 11.00 -5.00 14.11
CA GLY A 45 11.63 -3.75 14.55
C GLY A 45 11.26 -2.51 13.73
N ILE A 46 10.33 -2.64 12.78
CA ILE A 46 9.74 -1.53 12.05
C ILE A 46 8.23 -1.52 12.33
N THR A 47 7.72 -0.42 12.88
CA THR A 47 6.29 -0.23 13.13
C THR A 47 5.63 0.28 11.86
N ASP A 48 4.45 -0.24 11.52
CA ASP A 48 3.63 0.30 10.44
C ASP A 48 3.33 1.79 10.69
N GLY A 49 3.28 2.56 9.60
CA GLY A 49 2.97 3.98 9.65
C GLY A 49 4.01 4.87 8.96
N PHE A 50 4.26 6.04 9.55
CA PHE A 50 5.06 7.11 8.97
C PHE A 50 6.39 7.29 9.69
N LEU A 51 7.48 7.35 8.91
CA LEU A 51 8.76 7.89 9.36
C LEU A 51 8.96 9.29 8.80
N THR A 52 9.26 10.25 9.67
CA THR A 52 9.53 11.64 9.28
C THR A 52 10.74 11.74 8.37
N GLY A 53 10.58 12.46 7.26
CA GLY A 53 11.64 12.73 6.31
C GLY A 53 12.43 14.01 6.59
N ASN A 54 13.02 14.55 5.53
CA ASN A 54 13.76 15.81 5.46
C ASN A 54 13.41 16.56 4.15
N SER A 55 14.24 17.52 3.74
CA SER A 55 14.02 18.31 2.52
C SER A 55 14.20 17.53 1.19
N ILE A 56 14.73 16.30 1.24
CA ILE A 56 15.02 15.44 0.08
C ILE A 56 13.98 14.34 -0.05
N ILE A 57 13.68 13.63 1.04
CA ILE A 57 12.59 12.65 1.12
C ILE A 57 11.56 13.13 2.13
N TYR A 58 10.28 13.10 1.82
CA TYR A 58 9.24 13.64 2.73
C TYR A 58 8.91 12.69 3.88
N GLY A 59 9.38 11.46 3.78
CA GLY A 59 9.28 10.43 4.79
C GLY A 59 9.27 9.05 4.16
N ALA A 60 8.91 8.06 4.96
CA ALA A 60 8.63 6.71 4.48
C ALA A 60 7.26 6.26 5.01
N LEU A 61 6.46 5.67 4.13
CA LEU A 61 5.25 4.95 4.45
C LEU A 61 5.61 3.47 4.55
N ILE A 62 5.27 2.83 5.66
CA ILE A 62 5.58 1.43 5.90
C ILE A 62 4.29 0.68 6.15
N ASN A 63 4.08 -0.39 5.39
CA ASN A 63 2.92 -1.24 5.50
C ASN A 63 3.31 -2.71 5.34
N TYR A 64 2.95 -3.53 6.31
CA TYR A 64 2.96 -4.98 6.17
C TYR A 64 1.64 -5.49 5.56
N ASN A 65 1.73 -6.16 4.42
CA ASN A 65 0.62 -6.87 3.79
C ASN A 65 0.61 -8.33 4.27
N SER A 66 -0.41 -8.66 5.07
CA SER A 66 -0.57 -9.99 5.66
C SER A 66 -0.96 -11.06 4.64
N LYS A 67 -1.61 -10.69 3.55
CA LYS A 67 -2.07 -11.62 2.51
C LYS A 67 -1.00 -11.99 1.51
N GLN A 68 -0.17 -11.02 1.12
CA GLN A 68 0.99 -11.26 0.27
C GLN A 68 2.23 -11.63 1.09
N ASN A 69 2.14 -11.57 2.42
CA ASN A 69 3.22 -11.80 3.37
C ASN A 69 4.48 -11.02 2.95
N ASN A 70 4.35 -9.70 2.80
CA ASN A 70 5.45 -8.83 2.46
C ASN A 70 5.35 -7.48 3.20
N THR A 71 6.49 -6.88 3.51
CA THR A 71 6.58 -5.50 3.98
C THR A 71 6.92 -4.60 2.80
N VAL A 72 6.14 -3.53 2.64
CA VAL A 72 6.37 -2.51 1.61
C VAL A 72 6.71 -1.18 2.27
N ILE A 73 7.79 -0.58 1.80
CA ILE A 73 8.23 0.76 2.20
C ILE A 73 8.16 1.66 0.97
N ARG A 74 7.36 2.71 1.05
CA ARG A 74 7.24 3.73 0.01
C ARG A 74 7.89 5.00 0.49
N ILE A 75 8.87 5.50 -0.27
CA ILE A 75 9.62 6.72 0.05
C ILE A 75 9.31 7.77 -1.03
N PRO A 76 8.39 8.70 -0.77
CA PRO A 76 8.10 9.78 -1.70
C PRO A 76 9.25 10.78 -1.84
N TYR A 77 9.47 11.24 -3.07
CA TYR A 77 10.44 12.28 -3.40
C TYR A 77 9.84 13.28 -4.40
N ASN A 78 10.58 14.36 -4.69
CA ASN A 78 10.17 15.40 -5.65
C ASN A 78 10.65 15.09 -7.08
N ASP A 79 10.65 16.07 -8.00
CA ASP A 79 10.86 15.84 -9.43
C ASP A 79 12.06 14.99 -9.83
N THR A 80 13.22 15.38 -9.31
CA THR A 80 14.48 14.78 -9.72
C THR A 80 15.31 14.58 -8.48
N ILE A 81 15.69 13.34 -8.27
CA ILE A 81 16.68 12.94 -7.28
C ILE A 81 17.86 12.32 -8.01
N SER A 82 19.03 12.35 -7.41
CA SER A 82 20.10 11.42 -7.74
C SER A 82 20.10 10.34 -6.66
N LEU A 83 19.97 9.08 -7.07
CA LEU A 83 19.94 7.92 -6.18
C LEU A 83 21.15 7.04 -6.45
N THR A 84 21.93 6.74 -5.42
CA THR A 84 22.90 5.64 -5.46
C THR A 84 22.49 4.58 -4.44
N HIS A 85 22.55 3.31 -4.85
CA HIS A 85 22.34 2.16 -3.98
C HIS A 85 23.63 1.35 -3.87
N SER A 86 23.98 0.98 -2.66
CA SER A 86 25.06 0.04 -2.38
C SER A 86 24.64 -0.97 -1.32
N VAL A 87 25.25 -2.15 -1.38
CA VAL A 87 25.09 -3.20 -0.36
C VAL A 87 26.42 -3.37 0.35
N SER A 88 26.45 -3.18 1.66
CA SER A 88 27.64 -3.32 2.49
C SER A 88 27.28 -4.05 3.78
N GLY A 89 28.00 -5.12 4.11
CA GLY A 89 27.76 -5.91 5.33
C GLY A 89 26.32 -6.45 5.42
N GLY A 90 25.74 -6.85 4.29
CA GLY A 90 24.36 -7.33 4.22
C GLY A 90 23.28 -6.24 4.31
N SER A 91 23.66 -4.98 4.45
CA SER A 91 22.74 -3.84 4.57
C SER A 91 22.68 -3.04 3.28
N SER A 92 21.48 -2.63 2.89
CA SER A 92 21.29 -1.73 1.75
C SER A 92 21.34 -0.28 2.19
N VAL A 93 22.13 0.51 1.49
CA VAL A 93 22.26 1.95 1.73
C VAL A 93 21.86 2.68 0.47
N PHE A 94 20.89 3.56 0.60
CA PHE A 94 20.54 4.56 -0.39
C PHE A 94 21.14 5.91 0.01
N LEU A 95 21.77 6.58 -0.94
CA LEU A 95 22.13 7.99 -0.83
C LEU A 95 21.29 8.76 -1.86
N LEU A 96 20.47 9.67 -1.35
CA LEU A 96 19.57 10.51 -2.14
C LEU A 96 20.05 11.95 -2.08
N LYS A 97 20.13 12.60 -3.24
CA LYS A 97 20.38 14.04 -3.35
C LYS A 97 19.28 14.68 -4.19
N LYS A 98 19.00 15.96 -3.94
CA LYS A 98 18.16 16.75 -4.85
C LYS A 98 18.87 16.89 -6.19
N GLY A 99 18.26 16.43 -7.27
CA GLY A 99 18.85 16.42 -8.62
C GLY A 99 18.47 17.65 -9.45
N THR A 100 19.31 17.96 -10.44
CA THR A 100 19.03 18.90 -11.55
C THR A 100 18.95 18.19 -12.92
N ALA A 101 19.21 16.88 -13.00
CA ALA A 101 19.03 16.02 -14.19
C ALA A 101 18.93 14.53 -13.80
N GLN A 102 18.38 13.70 -14.70
CA GLN A 102 17.89 12.32 -14.55
C GLN A 102 18.86 11.31 -13.90
N VAL A 103 18.31 10.36 -13.12
CA VAL A 103 19.01 9.32 -12.35
C VAL A 103 19.84 8.38 -13.25
N PRO A 104 21.18 8.32 -13.12
CA PRO A 104 21.97 7.22 -13.65
C PRO A 104 21.94 6.07 -12.64
N ALA A 105 21.31 4.95 -13.00
CA ALA A 105 21.35 3.72 -12.22
C ALA A 105 22.61 2.92 -12.60
N THR A 106 23.66 2.99 -11.78
CA THR A 106 24.76 2.02 -11.84
C THR A 106 24.91 1.36 -10.48
N SER A 107 24.45 0.12 -10.38
CA SER A 107 24.66 -0.76 -9.24
C SER A 107 26.12 -1.27 -9.25
N PRO A 108 26.94 -1.04 -8.20
CA PRO A 108 28.23 -1.69 -8.09
C PRO A 108 28.04 -3.17 -7.74
N VAL A 109 28.73 -4.02 -8.50
CA VAL A 109 28.82 -5.49 -8.32
C VAL A 109 29.28 -5.82 -6.89
N PRO A 110 28.64 -6.77 -6.18
CA PRO A 110 29.03 -7.13 -4.82
C PRO A 110 30.45 -7.70 -4.75
N SER A 111 31.27 -7.13 -3.87
CA SER A 111 32.62 -7.63 -3.54
C SER A 111 32.52 -8.90 -2.70
N SER A 112 33.10 -10.00 -3.21
CA SER A 112 33.06 -11.34 -2.64
C SER A 112 34.12 -11.57 -1.56
N THR A 113 34.07 -10.82 -0.45
CA THR A 113 34.96 -11.07 0.70
C THR A 113 34.16 -11.60 1.88
N PRO A 114 34.31 -12.89 2.27
CA PRO A 114 33.60 -13.45 3.41
C PRO A 114 34.17 -12.85 4.71
N VAL A 115 33.30 -12.25 5.52
CA VAL A 115 33.66 -11.74 6.86
C VAL A 115 33.28 -12.77 7.90
N ALA A 116 34.23 -13.09 8.78
CA ALA A 116 34.13 -14.08 9.84
C ALA A 116 33.04 -13.76 10.87
N THR A 117 32.26 -14.78 11.21
CA THR A 117 31.18 -14.78 12.20
C THR A 117 31.73 -14.67 13.64
N PRO A 118 31.25 -13.73 14.49
CA PRO A 118 31.52 -13.79 15.93
C PRO A 118 30.65 -14.85 16.62
N LYS A 119 31.30 -15.61 17.52
CA LYS A 119 30.75 -16.68 18.36
C LYS A 119 29.76 -16.15 19.42
N PRO A 120 28.64 -16.84 19.73
CA PRO A 120 27.68 -16.38 20.75
C PRO A 120 28.21 -16.53 22.17
N SER A 121 27.96 -15.51 23.01
CA SER A 121 28.14 -15.55 24.47
C SER A 121 26.85 -16.00 25.16
N SER A 122 26.98 -16.88 26.15
CA SER A 122 25.91 -17.39 27.00
C SER A 122 25.29 -16.30 27.88
N SER A 123 23.95 -16.23 27.92
CA SER A 123 23.21 -15.41 28.89
C SER A 123 22.26 -16.30 29.70
N ALA A 124 22.22 -16.05 31.00
CA ALA A 124 21.59 -16.86 32.03
C ALA A 124 20.06 -16.75 32.08
N THR A 125 19.45 -17.86 32.46
CA THR A 125 18.02 -18.06 32.77
C THR A 125 17.54 -17.22 33.95
N PRO A 126 16.34 -16.61 33.86
CA PRO A 126 15.52 -16.35 35.04
C PRO A 126 14.25 -17.24 35.08
N THR A 127 13.97 -17.65 36.32
CA THR A 127 12.93 -18.54 36.87
C THR A 127 11.50 -18.00 36.70
N PRO A 128 10.46 -18.85 36.55
CA PRO A 128 9.06 -18.41 36.43
C PRO A 128 8.45 -17.97 37.76
N SER A 129 7.57 -16.97 37.73
CA SER A 129 6.75 -16.52 38.86
C SER A 129 5.26 -16.55 38.46
N PRO A 130 4.32 -16.91 39.37
CA PRO A 130 3.00 -17.41 38.99
C PRO A 130 1.94 -16.34 38.68
N SER A 131 1.03 -16.79 37.82
CA SER A 131 -0.21 -16.18 37.34
C SER A 131 -1.11 -15.55 38.42
N LYS A 132 -1.66 -14.37 38.11
CA LYS A 132 -2.92 -13.88 38.69
C LYS A 132 -3.94 -13.64 37.57
N SER A 133 -5.11 -14.22 37.82
CA SER A 133 -6.36 -14.25 37.03
C SER A 133 -6.92 -12.83 36.70
N PRO A 134 -7.80 -12.70 35.70
CA PRO A 134 -8.07 -11.46 35.00
C PRO A 134 -9.08 -10.58 35.74
N THR A 135 -8.85 -9.26 35.69
CA THR A 135 -9.85 -8.26 36.05
C THR A 135 -10.51 -7.70 34.80
N SER A 136 -11.84 -7.78 34.82
CA SER A 136 -12.89 -7.24 33.96
C SER A 136 -12.48 -6.24 32.86
N SER A 137 -12.83 -6.66 31.64
CA SER A 137 -12.99 -5.88 30.41
C SER A 137 -13.66 -4.52 30.64
N ALA A 138 -12.92 -3.45 30.36
CA ALA A 138 -13.50 -2.19 29.96
C ALA A 138 -13.56 -2.19 28.41
N THR A 139 -14.76 -2.05 27.86
CA THR A 139 -15.01 -1.88 26.43
C THR A 139 -14.18 -0.69 25.89
N PRO A 140 -13.30 -0.89 24.89
CA PRO A 140 -12.56 0.22 24.31
C PRO A 140 -13.51 1.15 23.56
N SER A 141 -13.60 2.40 24.00
CA SER A 141 -14.21 3.49 23.24
C SER A 141 -13.36 3.74 21.98
N THR A 142 -13.97 3.59 20.81
CA THR A 142 -13.36 3.68 19.48
C THR A 142 -13.17 5.12 19.01
N SER A 143 -12.52 5.96 19.81
CA SER A 143 -12.12 7.29 19.34
C SER A 143 -10.91 7.18 18.40
N PRO A 144 -10.95 7.78 17.20
CA PRO A 144 -9.81 7.78 16.29
C PRO A 144 -8.58 8.40 16.94
N LYS A 145 -7.44 7.72 16.89
CA LYS A 145 -6.18 8.19 17.46
C LYS A 145 -5.26 8.67 16.34
N THR A 146 -4.87 9.94 16.39
CA THR A 146 -3.95 10.56 15.44
C THR A 146 -2.52 10.58 15.97
N SER A 147 -1.56 10.33 15.08
CA SER A 147 -0.13 10.54 15.30
C SER A 147 0.45 11.33 14.13
N GLY A 148 1.19 12.40 14.39
CA GLY A 148 1.66 13.34 13.35
C GLY A 148 0.68 14.48 13.05
N ASP A 149 0.97 15.26 12.01
CA ASP A 149 0.17 16.40 11.55
C ASP A 149 -0.72 15.94 10.38
N ILE A 150 -1.85 15.29 10.69
CA ILE A 150 -2.87 15.00 9.69
C ILE A 150 -3.83 16.18 9.61
N ARG A 151 -4.10 16.60 8.38
CA ARG A 151 -4.99 17.72 8.05
C ARG A 151 -6.07 17.26 7.12
N ASN A 152 -7.22 17.94 7.14
CA ASN A 152 -8.25 17.82 6.10
C ASN A 152 -8.80 16.41 5.87
N VAL A 153 -8.52 15.45 6.75
CA VAL A 153 -9.07 14.09 6.74
C VAL A 153 -9.98 13.92 7.95
N LYS A 154 -11.20 13.45 7.72
CA LYS A 154 -12.16 13.05 8.75
C LYS A 154 -12.60 11.62 8.49
N THR A 155 -13.07 10.95 9.53
CA THR A 155 -13.74 9.65 9.41
C THR A 155 -14.97 9.76 8.50
N GLY A 156 -15.36 8.63 7.92
CA GLY A 156 -16.51 8.53 7.02
C GLY A 156 -17.84 8.95 7.63
N THR A 157 -18.88 8.94 6.80
CA THR A 157 -20.26 9.37 7.15
C THR A 157 -21.01 8.37 8.02
N GLY A 158 -20.49 7.15 8.22
CA GLY A 158 -21.16 6.08 8.95
C GLY A 158 -22.23 5.35 8.12
N ASP A 159 -22.29 5.58 6.81
CA ASP A 159 -23.23 4.94 5.86
C ASP A 159 -22.84 3.49 5.48
N GLY A 160 -21.76 2.95 6.06
CA GLY A 160 -21.23 1.63 5.76
C GLY A 160 -20.50 1.50 4.41
N LYS A 161 -20.31 2.60 3.67
CA LYS A 161 -19.63 2.62 2.37
C LYS A 161 -18.51 3.65 2.28
N THR A 162 -18.69 4.79 2.92
CA THR A 162 -17.75 5.91 2.96
C THR A 162 -16.76 5.69 4.09
N ALA A 163 -15.50 5.47 3.75
CA ALA A 163 -14.45 5.27 4.72
C ALA A 163 -13.89 6.59 5.25
N LEU A 164 -13.72 7.59 4.39
CA LEU A 164 -13.15 8.89 4.76
C LEU A 164 -13.84 10.04 4.07
N LYS A 165 -13.79 11.21 4.73
CA LYS A 165 -14.09 12.50 4.14
C LYS A 165 -12.80 13.32 4.04
N ILE A 166 -12.48 13.80 2.85
CA ILE A 166 -11.44 14.82 2.66
C ILE A 166 -12.15 16.17 2.54
N VAL A 167 -11.77 17.13 3.38
CA VAL A 167 -12.42 18.44 3.44
C VAL A 167 -11.48 19.56 3.01
N GLY A 168 -11.99 20.55 2.29
CA GLY A 168 -11.21 21.71 1.90
C GLY A 168 -11.98 22.62 0.96
N SER A 169 -11.74 23.92 1.07
CA SER A 169 -12.47 24.89 0.25
C SER A 169 -12.25 24.66 -1.26
N GLY A 170 -13.35 24.53 -1.99
CA GLY A 170 -13.41 24.28 -3.43
C GLY A 170 -12.79 22.96 -3.86
N ILE A 171 -12.62 22.00 -2.95
CA ILE A 171 -11.88 20.76 -3.22
C ILE A 171 -12.51 19.93 -4.34
N VAL A 172 -13.85 19.94 -4.49
CA VAL A 172 -14.52 19.24 -5.59
C VAL A 172 -14.14 19.84 -6.94
N GLY A 173 -14.08 21.17 -7.04
CA GLY A 173 -13.64 21.84 -8.26
C GLY A 173 -12.19 21.50 -8.62
N LYS A 174 -11.30 21.49 -7.63
CA LYS A 174 -9.89 21.08 -7.81
C LYS A 174 -9.79 19.62 -8.20
N PHE A 175 -10.53 18.73 -7.54
CA PHE A 175 -10.58 17.31 -7.87
C PHE A 175 -10.99 17.09 -9.32
N ASN A 176 -12.06 17.73 -9.78
CA ASN A 176 -12.52 17.61 -11.16
C ASN A 176 -11.48 18.12 -12.17
N ALA A 177 -10.79 19.23 -11.86
CA ALA A 177 -9.75 19.80 -12.73
C ALA A 177 -8.47 18.95 -12.82
N TYR A 178 -8.21 18.09 -11.82
CA TYR A 178 -6.99 17.29 -11.71
C TYR A 178 -7.25 15.78 -11.72
N LYS A 179 -8.48 15.33 -12.01
CA LYS A 179 -8.91 13.94 -11.88
C LYS A 179 -8.00 12.98 -12.65
N ASP A 180 -7.62 13.34 -13.87
CA ASP A 180 -6.75 12.52 -14.74
C ASP A 180 -5.29 12.42 -14.26
N LYS A 181 -4.91 13.24 -13.28
CA LYS A 181 -3.58 13.24 -12.64
C LYS A 181 -3.58 12.51 -11.31
N ILE A 182 -4.74 12.09 -10.81
CA ILE A 182 -4.83 11.27 -9.60
C ILE A 182 -4.58 9.82 -10.01
N THR A 183 -3.59 9.18 -9.39
CA THR A 183 -3.27 7.77 -9.66
C THR A 183 -3.57 6.92 -8.45
N VAL A 184 -4.07 5.71 -8.67
CA VAL A 184 -4.36 4.73 -7.62
C VAL A 184 -3.34 3.60 -7.72
N ASP A 185 -2.57 3.39 -6.67
CA ASP A 185 -1.71 2.22 -6.50
C ASP A 185 -2.43 1.19 -5.61
N ASN A 186 -2.94 0.14 -6.24
CA ASN A 186 -3.59 -1.01 -5.60
C ASN A 186 -2.75 -2.29 -5.78
N SER A 187 -1.43 -2.16 -5.90
CA SER A 187 -0.51 -3.30 -6.03
C SER A 187 -0.53 -4.24 -4.81
N LEU A 188 -0.96 -3.72 -3.66
CA LEU A 188 -1.08 -4.46 -2.41
C LEU A 188 -2.55 -4.80 -2.14
N LYS A 189 -2.85 -6.07 -1.87
CA LYS A 189 -4.23 -6.47 -1.54
C LYS A 189 -4.76 -5.77 -0.29
N ASP A 190 -3.95 -5.68 0.76
CA ASP A 190 -4.37 -5.18 2.07
C ASP A 190 -4.33 -3.66 2.17
N SER A 191 -3.83 -2.94 1.15
CA SER A 191 -3.74 -1.49 1.19
C SER A 191 -3.88 -0.83 -0.19
N VAL A 192 -4.42 0.38 -0.22
CA VAL A 192 -4.51 1.20 -1.43
C VAL A 192 -3.85 2.54 -1.18
N THR A 193 -3.09 3.05 -2.15
CA THR A 193 -2.48 4.38 -2.08
C THR A 193 -3.02 5.25 -3.19
N PHE A 194 -3.72 6.32 -2.82
CA PHE A 194 -4.07 7.40 -3.74
C PHE A 194 -2.93 8.40 -3.79
N ILE A 195 -2.48 8.74 -5.00
CA ILE A 195 -1.48 9.76 -5.26
C ILE A 195 -2.24 10.92 -5.88
N ILE A 196 -2.47 11.94 -5.07
CA ILE A 196 -3.33 13.08 -5.37
C ILE A 196 -2.42 14.29 -5.58
N PRO A 197 -2.56 15.11 -6.64
CA PRO A 197 -1.77 16.35 -6.72
C PRO A 197 -1.99 17.23 -5.49
N ALA A 198 -0.93 17.77 -4.89
CA ALA A 198 -0.98 18.61 -3.69
C ALA A 198 -1.82 19.88 -3.90
N ALA A 199 -1.99 20.31 -5.17
CA ALA A 199 -2.91 21.38 -5.55
C ALA A 199 -4.39 21.04 -5.29
N VAL A 200 -4.74 19.76 -5.20
CA VAL A 200 -6.10 19.29 -4.87
C VAL A 200 -6.28 19.24 -3.36
N ALA A 201 -5.40 18.54 -2.66
CA ALA A 201 -5.52 18.31 -1.22
C ALA A 201 -4.14 18.23 -0.56
N ASP A 202 -3.94 19.03 0.50
CA ASP A 202 -2.85 18.86 1.46
C ASP A 202 -3.44 18.15 2.69
N LEU A 203 -2.96 16.93 2.95
CA LEU A 203 -3.43 16.09 4.06
C LEU A 203 -2.41 16.05 5.21
N GLY A 204 -1.32 16.80 5.10
CA GLY A 204 -0.21 16.75 6.03
C GLY A 204 0.51 15.39 6.02
N ASN A 205 1.18 15.10 7.14
CA ASN A 205 2.03 13.93 7.33
C ASN A 205 1.71 13.25 8.66
N GLY A 206 1.21 12.01 8.61
CA GLY A 206 0.94 11.27 9.84
C GLY A 206 0.12 9.99 9.62
N THR A 207 -0.33 9.42 10.73
CA THR A 207 -1.21 8.24 10.78
C THR A 207 -2.47 8.52 11.59
N LEU A 208 -3.63 8.15 11.04
CA LEU A 208 -4.93 8.14 11.68
C LEU A 208 -5.36 6.69 11.87
N LEU A 209 -5.50 6.27 13.12
CA LEU A 209 -6.08 4.98 13.47
C LEU A 209 -7.61 5.10 13.45
N VAL A 210 -8.27 4.26 12.67
CA VAL A 210 -9.74 4.26 12.52
C VAL A 210 -10.35 2.98 13.09
N ASN A 211 -9.83 1.82 12.70
CA ASN A 211 -10.30 0.48 13.13
C ASN A 211 -11.82 0.27 12.97
N ASP A 212 -12.35 0.57 11.79
CA ASP A 212 -13.74 0.29 11.45
C ASP A 212 -13.89 -0.89 10.48
N SER A 213 -15.11 -1.17 10.04
CA SER A 213 -15.42 -2.28 9.14
C SER A 213 -14.85 -2.13 7.72
N LEU A 214 -14.44 -0.92 7.32
CA LEU A 214 -13.92 -0.62 5.99
C LEU A 214 -12.39 -0.48 6.01
N ILE A 215 -11.85 0.24 6.98
CA ILE A 215 -10.45 0.62 7.06
C ILE A 215 -9.89 0.50 8.48
N LYS A 216 -8.63 0.09 8.58
CA LYS A 216 -7.91 -0.03 9.85
C LYS A 216 -7.15 1.26 10.16
N THR A 217 -6.29 1.65 9.22
CA THR A 217 -5.38 2.78 9.37
C THR A 217 -5.35 3.61 8.10
N VAL A 218 -5.07 4.90 8.27
CA VAL A 218 -4.81 5.84 7.19
C VAL A 218 -3.47 6.50 7.44
N THR A 219 -2.58 6.47 6.47
CA THR A 219 -1.29 7.16 6.53
C THR A 219 -1.20 8.16 5.40
N THR A 220 -0.79 9.39 5.72
CA THR A 220 -0.66 10.48 4.75
C THR A 220 0.78 10.97 4.70
N ILE A 221 1.24 11.31 3.49
CA ILE A 221 2.43 12.14 3.26
C ILE A 221 2.09 13.17 2.20
N THR A 222 2.21 14.45 2.52
CA THR A 222 2.12 15.55 1.58
C THR A 222 3.51 16.07 1.22
N THR A 223 3.79 16.06 -0.08
CA THR A 223 4.98 16.68 -0.69
C THR A 223 4.60 18.01 -1.32
N SER A 224 5.55 18.72 -1.93
CA SER A 224 5.22 19.94 -2.68
C SER A 224 4.39 19.68 -3.94
N LYS A 225 4.32 18.44 -4.43
CA LYS A 225 3.66 18.08 -5.70
C LYS A 225 2.48 17.15 -5.54
N ASN A 226 2.64 16.15 -4.70
CA ASN A 226 1.68 15.07 -4.50
C ASN A 226 1.43 14.86 -3.01
N THR A 227 0.22 14.44 -2.70
CA THR A 227 -0.20 13.87 -1.44
C THR A 227 -0.50 12.40 -1.63
N TYR A 228 0.15 11.58 -0.83
CA TYR A 228 0.02 10.14 -0.79
C TYR A 228 -0.91 9.79 0.36
N LEU A 229 -2.12 9.33 0.05
CA LEU A 229 -3.09 8.82 1.01
C LEU A 229 -3.10 7.30 0.93
N THR A 230 -2.50 6.65 1.92
CA THR A 230 -2.49 5.18 2.02
C THR A 230 -3.53 4.74 3.02
N ILE A 231 -4.36 3.78 2.63
CA ILE A 231 -5.41 3.19 3.44
C ILE A 231 -5.08 1.71 3.62
N GLU A 232 -4.98 1.25 4.86
CA GLU A 232 -5.00 -0.17 5.19
C GLU A 232 -6.45 -0.64 5.28
N LYS A 233 -6.81 -1.61 4.44
CA LYS A 233 -8.17 -2.09 4.29
C LYS A 233 -8.51 -3.07 5.41
N SER A 234 -9.73 -2.98 5.93
CA SER A 234 -10.28 -4.03 6.81
C SER A 234 -10.63 -5.29 6.01
N ASN A 235 -11.10 -5.12 4.76
CA ASN A 235 -11.29 -6.19 3.80
C ASN A 235 -10.35 -6.03 2.58
N PRO A 236 -9.40 -6.95 2.34
CA PRO A 236 -8.46 -6.87 1.22
C PRO A 236 -9.09 -6.89 -0.19
N ASN A 237 -10.33 -7.37 -0.30
CA ASN A 237 -11.06 -7.40 -1.57
C ASN A 237 -11.84 -6.11 -1.85
N SER A 238 -11.88 -5.17 -0.90
CA SER A 238 -12.50 -3.87 -1.15
C SER A 238 -11.63 -3.04 -2.09
N GLU A 239 -12.28 -2.46 -3.09
CA GLU A 239 -11.72 -1.39 -3.91
C GLU A 239 -12.23 -0.05 -3.36
N PHE A 240 -11.45 1.00 -3.50
CA PHE A 240 -11.82 2.34 -3.03
C PHE A 240 -11.65 3.33 -4.16
N ASP A 241 -12.56 4.31 -4.22
CA ASP A 241 -12.51 5.43 -5.13
C ASP A 241 -12.68 6.75 -4.39
N ILE A 242 -12.22 7.83 -5.02
CA ILE A 242 -12.46 9.20 -4.58
C ILE A 242 -13.58 9.79 -5.42
N THR A 243 -14.63 10.28 -4.77
CA THR A 243 -15.77 10.94 -5.43
C THR A 243 -16.07 12.29 -4.79
N ALA A 244 -16.82 13.14 -5.49
CA ALA A 244 -17.38 14.35 -4.88
C ALA A 244 -18.30 13.96 -3.71
N GLY A 245 -18.22 14.70 -2.61
CA GLY A 245 -19.08 14.56 -1.45
C GLY A 245 -20.39 15.33 -1.59
N SER A 246 -21.05 15.57 -0.46
CA SER A 246 -22.36 16.25 -0.42
C SER A 246 -22.31 17.74 -0.77
N GLY A 247 -21.13 18.36 -0.82
CA GLY A 247 -20.96 19.77 -1.12
C GLY A 247 -19.62 20.06 -1.81
N PRO A 248 -19.39 21.31 -2.26
CA PRO A 248 -18.20 21.68 -3.04
C PRO A 248 -16.88 21.56 -2.26
N ASP A 249 -16.96 21.45 -0.94
CA ASP A 249 -15.83 21.46 -0.02
C ASP A 249 -15.52 20.06 0.57
N GLU A 250 -16.12 18.99 0.01
CA GLU A 250 -15.93 17.63 0.49
C GLU A 250 -15.68 16.64 -0.66
N LEU A 251 -14.70 15.76 -0.50
CA LEU A 251 -14.55 14.52 -1.25
C LEU A 251 -14.79 13.33 -0.32
N TYR A 252 -15.34 12.25 -0.87
CA TYR A 252 -15.49 10.98 -0.17
C TYR A 252 -14.49 9.97 -0.72
N VAL A 253 -13.84 9.25 0.18
CA VAL A 253 -13.14 8.01 -0.15
C VAL A 253 -14.04 6.87 0.28
N SER A 254 -14.65 6.20 -0.69
CA SER A 254 -15.68 5.21 -0.44
C SER A 254 -15.27 3.90 -1.08
N VAL A 255 -15.76 2.79 -0.52
CA VAL A 255 -15.67 1.50 -1.20
C VAL A 255 -16.29 1.70 -2.57
N SER A 256 -15.51 1.46 -3.61
CA SER A 256 -15.98 1.44 -4.98
C SER A 256 -17.20 0.53 -4.97
N SER A 257 -18.37 1.10 -5.26
CA SER A 257 -19.46 0.27 -5.72
C SER A 257 -18.94 -0.27 -7.03
N ALA A 258 -18.28 -1.43 -6.97
CA ALA A 258 -17.96 -2.14 -8.18
C ALA A 258 -19.30 -2.16 -8.93
N ILE A 259 -19.36 -1.45 -10.06
CA ILE A 259 -19.99 -2.08 -11.20
C ILE A 259 -19.24 -3.38 -11.22
N THR A 260 -19.86 -4.43 -10.70
CA THR A 260 -19.32 -5.75 -10.81
C THR A 260 -19.10 -5.84 -12.31
N SER A 261 -17.84 -5.79 -12.75
CA SER A 261 -17.46 -6.43 -14.00
C SER A 261 -17.68 -7.91 -13.71
N SER A 262 -18.94 -8.29 -13.49
CA SER A 262 -19.48 -9.60 -13.66
C SER A 262 -19.04 -9.92 -15.06
N LYS A 263 -17.98 -10.71 -15.18
CA LYS A 263 -17.62 -11.26 -16.47
C LYS A 263 -18.86 -12.02 -16.90
N ILE A 264 -19.50 -11.53 -17.95
CA ILE A 264 -20.65 -12.23 -18.52
C ILE A 264 -20.05 -13.46 -19.21
N VAL A 265 -20.45 -14.63 -18.73
CA VAL A 265 -20.17 -15.89 -19.40
C VAL A 265 -21.48 -16.34 -20.04
N VAL A 266 -21.44 -16.57 -21.35
CA VAL A 266 -22.55 -17.18 -22.08
C VAL A 266 -22.18 -18.64 -22.30
N ILE A 267 -22.98 -19.55 -21.76
CA ILE A 267 -22.89 -20.98 -22.02
C ILE A 267 -24.07 -21.34 -22.93
N ASP A 268 -23.76 -21.87 -24.10
CA ASP A 268 -24.74 -22.26 -25.11
C ASP A 268 -24.81 -23.80 -25.20
N PRO A 269 -25.86 -24.45 -24.65
CA PRO A 269 -26.05 -25.87 -24.81
C PRO A 269 -26.47 -26.17 -26.25
N GLY A 270 -25.52 -26.62 -27.07
CA GLY A 270 -25.77 -26.93 -28.48
C GLY A 270 -26.85 -28.00 -28.71
N HIS A 271 -27.52 -27.91 -29.87
CA HIS A 271 -28.75 -28.65 -30.23
C HIS A 271 -29.97 -28.27 -29.37
N GLY A 272 -31.12 -28.90 -29.59
CA GLY A 272 -32.33 -28.57 -28.82
C GLY A 272 -33.64 -28.90 -29.52
N GLY A 273 -34.73 -28.96 -28.75
CA GLY A 273 -36.05 -29.24 -29.30
C GLY A 273 -36.10 -30.58 -30.05
N SER A 274 -36.44 -30.54 -31.34
CA SER A 274 -36.51 -31.73 -32.19
C SER A 274 -35.17 -32.18 -32.78
N ASP A 275 -34.12 -31.37 -32.69
CA ASP A 275 -32.76 -31.76 -33.09
C ASP A 275 -32.01 -32.34 -31.87
N PRO A 276 -31.78 -33.67 -31.82
CA PRO A 276 -31.10 -34.30 -30.70
C PRO A 276 -29.57 -34.17 -30.74
N GLY A 277 -28.98 -33.74 -31.87
CA GLY A 277 -27.56 -33.91 -32.14
C GLY A 277 -27.18 -35.38 -32.31
N ALA A 278 -25.98 -35.77 -31.91
CA ALA A 278 -25.55 -37.16 -31.93
C ALA A 278 -26.39 -38.05 -30.99
N VAL A 279 -26.72 -39.25 -31.47
CA VAL A 279 -27.49 -40.24 -30.71
C VAL A 279 -26.79 -41.60 -30.74
N ILE A 280 -26.52 -42.16 -29.56
CA ILE A 280 -25.98 -43.52 -29.40
C ILE A 280 -26.65 -44.22 -28.23
N ASN A 281 -27.16 -45.44 -28.41
CA ASN A 281 -27.74 -46.26 -27.34
C ASN A 281 -28.77 -45.53 -26.44
N GLY A 282 -29.57 -44.63 -27.02
CA GLY A 282 -30.58 -43.84 -26.29
C GLY A 282 -30.05 -42.57 -25.60
N TYR A 283 -28.74 -42.36 -25.62
CA TYR A 283 -28.09 -41.13 -25.19
C TYR A 283 -28.22 -40.07 -26.28
N ASN A 284 -28.71 -38.89 -25.91
CA ASN A 284 -28.93 -37.76 -26.81
C ASN A 284 -28.00 -36.62 -26.41
N GLU A 285 -27.18 -36.15 -27.35
CA GLU A 285 -26.22 -35.06 -27.13
C GLU A 285 -26.88 -33.83 -26.48
N LYS A 286 -28.05 -33.39 -26.98
CA LYS A 286 -28.76 -32.23 -26.42
C LYS A 286 -29.03 -32.32 -24.91
N LYS A 287 -29.23 -33.54 -24.37
CA LYS A 287 -29.54 -33.73 -22.95
C LYS A 287 -28.29 -33.54 -22.10
N TYR A 288 -27.14 -34.02 -22.59
CA TYR A 288 -25.86 -33.84 -21.92
C TYR A 288 -25.38 -32.39 -22.00
N ASN A 289 -25.51 -31.76 -23.18
CA ASN A 289 -25.15 -30.34 -23.33
C ASN A 289 -25.95 -29.46 -22.37
N LEU A 290 -27.26 -29.71 -22.23
CA LEU A 290 -28.10 -28.99 -21.29
C LEU A 290 -27.73 -29.27 -19.82
N ASP A 291 -27.46 -30.53 -19.47
CA ASP A 291 -27.08 -30.92 -18.09
C ASP A 291 -25.72 -30.34 -17.68
N ILE A 292 -24.77 -30.24 -18.62
CA ILE A 292 -23.45 -29.63 -18.37
C ILE A 292 -23.54 -28.10 -18.29
N ALA A 293 -24.48 -27.49 -19.02
CA ALA A 293 -24.62 -26.04 -19.09
C ALA A 293 -25.38 -25.40 -17.91
N LEU A 294 -26.17 -26.19 -17.17
CA LEU A 294 -26.97 -25.76 -16.02
C LEU A 294 -26.27 -26.04 -14.69
#